data_AF-A0A059WR37-F1
#
_entry.id   AF-A0A059WR37-F1
#
_cell.length_a   1.000
_cell.length_b   1.000
_cell.length_c   1.000
_cell.angle_alpha   90.00
_cell.angle_beta   90.00
_cell.angle_gamma   90.00
#
_symmetry.space_group_name_H-M   'P 1'
#
loop_
_entity.id
_entity.type
_entity.pdbx_description
1 polymer ?
#
loop_
_entity_poly.entity_id
_entity_poly.type
_entity_poly.pdbx_seq_one_letter_code
_entity_poly.pdbx_strand_id
1 'polypeptide(L)'
;MALTREPITIGTLILPVLLIVIGSTYSIYVIAQYEEEAGNSGSPKDVVYRSLVRVSVPVTVAALTTIVGFITLLVNRIGTIRALGLYAAVGFASITIIVLTLIPAALACLSLPRHSQTTTKEGWLNRLLARIAQFDRDYQKPIMVAAAVLTLPCIWGITQIRVDSNFLQFFKANSPVRRANEIISEKIGGTQMFYVVVESGIRDGAKSWDVLDLEGG
;
A
#
# COMPACT_ATOMS: atom_id res chain seq x y z
N MET A 1 -11.27 -10.23 9.79
CA MET A 1 -10.69 -9.90 11.11
C MET A 1 -11.62 -10.30 12.25
N ALA A 2 -12.81 -9.70 12.40
CA ALA A 2 -13.73 -10.04 13.51
C ALA A 2 -14.17 -11.52 13.51
N LEU A 3 -14.51 -12.06 12.34
CA LEU A 3 -14.90 -13.48 12.17
C LEU A 3 -13.76 -14.47 12.44
N THR A 4 -12.52 -14.07 12.20
CA THR A 4 -11.33 -14.94 12.32
C THR A 4 -10.63 -14.79 13.68
N ARG A 5 -11.14 -13.95 14.59
CA ARG A 5 -10.55 -13.65 15.92
C ARG A 5 -9.07 -13.23 15.89
N GLU A 6 -8.62 -12.65 14.78
CA GLU A 6 -7.26 -12.14 14.63
C GLU A 6 -7.15 -10.76 15.31
N PRO A 7 -6.13 -10.53 16.17
CA PRO A 7 -5.97 -9.27 16.88
C PRO A 7 -5.65 -8.12 15.93
N ILE A 8 -6.23 -6.94 16.20
CA ILE A 8 -5.86 -5.72 15.48
C ILE A 8 -4.46 -5.32 15.94
N THR A 9 -3.51 -5.36 15.01
CA THR A 9 -2.12 -4.95 15.23
C THR A 9 -1.85 -3.58 14.63
N ILE A 10 -0.77 -2.92 15.06
CA ILE A 10 -0.38 -1.59 14.55
C ILE A 10 -0.25 -1.59 13.01
N GLY A 11 0.32 -2.66 12.43
CA GLY A 11 0.44 -2.75 10.97
C GLY A 11 -0.90 -2.94 10.23
N THR A 12 -1.91 -3.51 10.88
CA THR A 12 -3.26 -3.65 10.29
C THR A 12 -4.11 -2.38 10.38
N LEU A 13 -3.71 -1.38 11.18
CA LEU A 13 -4.44 -0.10 11.30
C LEU A 13 -4.41 0.72 10.00
N ILE A 14 -3.49 0.42 9.09
CA ILE A 14 -3.38 1.10 7.79
C ILE A 14 -4.46 0.57 6.82
N LEU A 15 -5.00 -0.63 7.06
CA LEU A 15 -5.94 -1.29 6.15
C LEU A 15 -7.18 -0.44 5.83
N PRO A 16 -7.91 0.17 6.79
CA PRO A 16 -9.09 0.98 6.47
C PRO A 16 -8.75 2.17 5.56
N VAL A 17 -7.60 2.81 5.78
CA VAL A 17 -7.15 3.94 4.95
C VAL A 17 -6.91 3.49 3.51
N LEU A 18 -6.25 2.35 3.32
CA LEU A 18 -6.02 1.79 1.98
C LEU A 18 -7.33 1.45 1.25
N LEU A 19 -8.28 0.84 1.98
CA LEU A 19 -9.58 0.50 1.44
C LEU A 19 -10.38 1.74 1.04
N ILE A 20 -10.35 2.81 1.83
CA ILE A 20 -11.01 4.08 1.49
C ILE A 20 -10.38 4.71 0.24
N VAL A 21 -9.06 4.76 0.16
CA VAL A 21 -8.34 5.35 -0.99
C VAL A 21 -8.69 4.62 -2.28
N ILE A 22 -8.61 3.29 -2.28
CA ILE A 22 -8.88 2.49 -3.48
C ILE A 22 -10.37 2.48 -3.83
N GLY A 23 -11.25 2.34 -2.84
CA GLY A 23 -12.69 2.41 -3.05
C GLY A 23 -13.14 3.75 -3.63
N SER A 24 -12.60 4.86 -3.11
CA SER A 24 -12.88 6.20 -3.65
C SER A 24 -12.34 6.35 -5.07
N THR A 25 -11.12 5.88 -5.34
CA THR A 25 -10.51 5.96 -6.68
C THR A 25 -11.33 5.21 -7.73
N TYR A 26 -11.73 3.97 -7.46
CA TYR A 26 -12.56 3.21 -8.40
C TYR A 26 -13.96 3.80 -8.57
N SER A 27 -14.55 4.32 -7.49
CA SER A 27 -15.86 4.99 -7.57
C SER A 27 -15.80 6.25 -8.43
N ILE A 28 -14.78 7.09 -8.24
CA ILE A 28 -14.56 8.31 -9.04
C ILE A 28 -14.36 7.93 -10.51
N TYR A 29 -13.59 6.89 -10.80
CA TYR A 29 -13.35 6.45 -12.17
C TYR A 29 -14.63 6.00 -12.88
N VAL A 30 -15.46 5.19 -12.21
CA VAL A 30 -16.76 4.74 -12.76
C VAL A 30 -17.70 5.91 -13.00
N ILE A 31 -17.78 6.86 -12.06
CA ILE A 31 -18.62 8.05 -12.18
C ILE A 31 -18.14 8.95 -13.33
N ALA A 32 -16.83 9.21 -13.42
CA ALA A 32 -16.26 10.02 -14.49
C ALA A 32 -16.55 9.44 -15.88
N GLN A 33 -16.44 8.11 -16.04
CA GLN A 33 -16.77 7.46 -17.31
C GLN A 33 -18.28 7.56 -17.62
N TYR A 34 -19.12 7.46 -16.59
CA TYR A 34 -20.56 7.63 -16.75
C TYR A 34 -20.93 9.06 -17.18
N GLU A 35 -20.29 10.08 -16.60
CA GLU A 35 -20.49 11.48 -17.03
C GLU A 35 -20.01 11.71 -18.47
N GLU A 36 -18.90 11.09 -18.88
CA GLU A 36 -18.39 11.16 -20.26
C GLU A 36 -19.39 10.54 -21.27
N GLU A 37 -19.93 9.36 -20.97
CA GLU A 37 -20.90 8.68 -21.84
C GLU A 37 -22.30 9.33 -21.81
N ALA A 38 -22.68 9.98 -20.71
CA ALA A 38 -23.94 10.72 -20.60
C ALA A 38 -24.02 11.91 -21.59
N GLY A 39 -22.86 12.44 -22.04
CA GLY A 39 -22.79 13.45 -23.09
C GLY A 39 -23.14 12.94 -24.49
N ASN A 40 -23.08 11.63 -24.73
CA ASN A 40 -23.21 11.04 -26.07
C ASN A 40 -24.67 10.76 -26.52
N SER A 41 -25.66 11.26 -25.77
CA SER A 41 -27.11 11.10 -26.02
C SER A 41 -27.60 9.63 -26.05
N GLY A 42 -28.50 9.27 -25.12
CA GLY A 42 -29.08 7.92 -25.07
C GLY A 42 -30.05 7.73 -23.90
N SER A 43 -30.70 6.56 -23.84
CA SER A 43 -31.50 6.16 -22.68
C SER A 43 -30.60 6.02 -21.44
N PRO A 44 -31.06 6.39 -20.22
CA PRO A 44 -30.27 6.25 -18.99
C PRO A 44 -29.64 4.86 -18.83
N LYS A 45 -30.38 3.81 -19.20
CA LYS A 45 -29.94 2.42 -19.10
C LYS A 45 -28.81 2.09 -20.08
N ASP A 46 -28.88 2.63 -21.30
CA ASP A 46 -27.86 2.39 -22.33
C ASP A 46 -26.54 3.09 -21.96
N VAL A 47 -26.62 4.29 -21.40
CA VAL A 47 -25.45 5.03 -20.91
C VAL A 47 -24.76 4.27 -19.78
N VAL A 48 -25.52 3.78 -18.80
CA VAL A 48 -24.96 2.96 -17.71
C VAL A 48 -24.30 1.69 -18.25
N TYR A 49 -24.95 0.99 -19.18
CA TYR A 49 -24.41 -0.24 -19.76
C TYR A 49 -23.09 0.00 -20.51
N ARG A 50 -23.04 1.02 -21.38
CA ARG A 50 -21.83 1.37 -22.13
C ARG A 50 -20.68 1.77 -21.20
N SER A 51 -20.99 2.58 -20.19
CA SER A 51 -20.02 2.99 -19.17
C SER A 51 -19.46 1.77 -18.44
N LEU A 52 -20.33 0.84 -18.03
CA LEU A 52 -19.94 -0.39 -17.35
C LEU A 52 -19.02 -1.27 -18.20
N VAL A 53 -19.36 -1.49 -19.46
CA VAL A 53 -18.53 -2.28 -20.39
C VAL A 53 -17.14 -1.66 -20.51
N ARG A 54 -17.07 -0.32 -20.63
CA ARG A 54 -15.80 0.40 -20.79
C ARG A 54 -14.94 0.42 -19.53
N VAL A 55 -15.53 0.53 -18.33
CA VAL A 55 -14.77 0.55 -17.06
C VAL A 55 -14.48 -0.84 -16.50
N SER A 56 -15.26 -1.86 -16.86
CA SER A 56 -15.13 -3.21 -16.29
C SER A 56 -13.75 -3.82 -16.51
N VAL A 57 -13.20 -3.71 -17.73
CA VAL A 57 -11.88 -4.27 -18.05
C VAL A 57 -10.75 -3.53 -17.33
N PRO A 58 -10.60 -2.19 -17.43
CA PRO A 58 -9.54 -1.46 -16.72
C PRO A 58 -9.60 -1.64 -15.20
N VAL A 59 -10.79 -1.53 -14.60
CA VAL A 59 -10.96 -1.64 -13.14
C VAL A 59 -10.63 -3.06 -12.67
N THR A 60 -11.06 -4.09 -13.39
CA THR A 60 -10.77 -5.48 -13.01
C THR A 60 -9.27 -5.78 -13.11
N VAL A 61 -8.59 -5.31 -14.16
CA VAL A 61 -7.13 -5.50 -14.30
C VAL A 61 -6.37 -4.76 -13.20
N ALA A 62 -6.75 -3.52 -12.89
CA ALA A 62 -6.16 -2.74 -11.80
C ALA A 62 -6.40 -3.41 -10.42
N ALA A 63 -7.60 -3.95 -10.19
CA ALA A 63 -7.93 -4.66 -8.97
C ALA A 63 -7.14 -5.95 -8.84
N LEU A 64 -7.05 -6.76 -9.90
CA LEU A 64 -6.29 -8.01 -9.91
C LEU A 64 -4.82 -7.79 -9.63
N THR A 65 -4.19 -6.83 -10.29
CA THR A 65 -2.77 -6.50 -10.06
C THR A 65 -2.52 -6.05 -8.61
N THR A 66 -3.43 -5.26 -8.04
CA THR A 66 -3.38 -4.86 -6.63
C THR A 66 -3.52 -6.06 -5.70
N ILE A 67 -4.53 -6.91 -5.93
CA ILE A 67 -4.78 -8.12 -5.14
C ILE A 67 -3.55 -9.04 -5.17
N VAL A 68 -2.98 -9.30 -6.36
CA VAL A 68 -1.76 -10.10 -6.52
C VAL A 68 -0.61 -9.48 -5.75
N GLY A 69 -0.43 -8.16 -5.84
CA GLY A 69 0.58 -7.42 -5.07
C GLY A 69 0.46 -7.67 -3.56
N PHE A 70 -0.74 -7.60 -3.00
CA PHE A 70 -0.96 -7.86 -1.57
C PHE A 70 -0.86 -9.35 -1.20
N ILE A 71 -1.21 -10.27 -2.10
CA ILE A 71 -1.01 -11.72 -1.92
C ILE A 71 0.48 -12.04 -1.77
N THR A 72 1.39 -11.33 -2.45
CA THR A 72 2.84 -11.57 -2.30
C THR A 72 3.33 -11.37 -0.86
N LEU A 73 2.65 -10.53 -0.06
CA LEU A 73 3.00 -10.30 1.35
C LEU A 73 2.76 -11.52 2.24
N LEU A 74 2.01 -12.52 1.76
CA LEU A 74 1.75 -13.75 2.51
C LEU A 74 3.03 -14.57 2.76
N VAL A 75 4.03 -14.43 1.87
CA VAL A 75 5.33 -15.09 1.96
C VAL A 75 6.17 -14.54 3.14
N ASN A 76 5.82 -13.37 3.67
CA ASN A 76 6.56 -12.76 4.78
C ASN A 76 6.45 -13.58 6.08
N ARG A 77 7.53 -13.62 6.87
CA ARG A 77 7.59 -14.31 8.17
C ARG A 77 6.96 -13.49 9.31
N ILE A 78 6.84 -12.17 9.14
CA ILE A 78 6.24 -11.28 10.13
C ILE A 78 4.71 -11.39 10.06
N GLY A 79 4.09 -11.92 11.12
CA GLY A 79 2.65 -12.19 11.17
C GLY A 79 1.77 -10.98 10.83
N THR A 80 2.12 -9.79 11.34
CA THR A 80 1.40 -8.54 11.04
C THR A 80 1.38 -8.19 9.54
N ILE A 81 2.49 -8.42 8.82
CA ILE A 81 2.58 -8.13 7.39
C ILE A 81 1.74 -9.13 6.59
N ARG A 82 1.78 -10.40 6.97
CA ARG A 82 0.96 -11.46 6.37
C ARG A 82 -0.53 -11.17 6.54
N ALA A 83 -0.95 -10.80 7.75
CA ALA A 83 -2.33 -10.44 8.05
C ALA A 83 -2.78 -9.24 7.20
N LEU A 84 -1.97 -8.17 7.12
CA LEU A 84 -2.27 -7.02 6.26
C LEU A 84 -2.47 -7.45 4.80
N GLY A 85 -1.56 -8.26 4.25
CA GLY A 85 -1.67 -8.78 2.89
C GLY A 85 -2.98 -9.53 2.62
N LEU A 86 -3.31 -10.48 3.50
CA LEU A 86 -4.52 -11.30 3.38
C LEU A 86 -5.79 -10.45 3.40
N TYR A 87 -5.93 -9.58 4.39
CA TYR A 87 -7.14 -8.79 4.58
C TYR A 87 -7.27 -7.65 3.55
N ALA A 88 -6.16 -7.10 3.09
CA ALA A 88 -6.15 -6.14 1.98
C ALA A 88 -6.61 -6.80 0.68
N ALA A 89 -6.08 -7.98 0.34
CA ALA A 89 -6.49 -8.71 -0.85
C ALA A 89 -8.00 -9.01 -0.86
N VAL A 90 -8.54 -9.52 0.26
CA VAL A 90 -9.98 -9.76 0.39
C VAL A 90 -10.77 -8.46 0.31
N GLY A 91 -10.32 -7.40 1.00
CA GLY A 91 -10.98 -6.11 1.00
C GLY A 91 -11.05 -5.47 -0.40
N PHE A 92 -9.97 -5.53 -1.18
CA PHE A 92 -9.97 -5.02 -2.56
C PHE A 92 -10.84 -5.84 -3.50
N ALA A 93 -10.86 -7.16 -3.34
CA ALA A 93 -11.79 -8.02 -4.09
C ALA A 93 -13.25 -7.62 -3.78
N SER A 94 -13.60 -7.47 -2.51
CA SER A 94 -14.94 -7.02 -2.10
C SER A 94 -15.29 -5.63 -2.63
N ILE A 95 -14.38 -4.66 -2.51
CA ILE A 95 -14.58 -3.29 -3.03
C ILE A 95 -14.80 -3.31 -4.53
N THR A 96 -14.02 -4.07 -5.28
CA THR A 96 -14.14 -4.14 -6.74
C THR A 96 -15.53 -4.64 -7.15
N ILE A 97 -16.02 -5.68 -6.48
CA ILE A 97 -17.37 -6.21 -6.70
C ILE A 97 -18.43 -5.15 -6.34
N ILE A 98 -18.30 -4.51 -5.17
CA ILE A 98 -19.24 -3.49 -4.72
C ILE A 98 -19.26 -2.31 -5.69
N VAL A 99 -18.10 -1.81 -6.13
CA VAL A 99 -18.03 -0.65 -7.02
C VAL A 99 -18.63 -0.97 -8.39
N LEU A 100 -18.33 -2.14 -8.97
CA LEU A 100 -18.87 -2.54 -10.27
C LEU A 100 -20.36 -2.92 -10.24
N THR A 101 -20.95 -3.11 -9.07
CA THR A 101 -22.38 -3.47 -8.93
C THR A 101 -23.21 -2.32 -8.37
N LEU A 102 -22.82 -1.78 -7.23
CA LEU A 102 -23.56 -0.77 -6.48
C LEU A 102 -23.52 0.60 -7.15
N ILE A 103 -22.38 1.03 -7.70
CA ILE A 103 -22.28 2.35 -8.34
C ILE A 103 -23.14 2.41 -9.61
N PRO A 104 -23.06 1.45 -10.56
CA PRO A 104 -23.94 1.45 -11.72
C PRO A 104 -25.42 1.31 -11.35
N ALA A 105 -25.75 0.50 -10.34
CA ALA A 105 -27.13 0.35 -9.86
C ALA A 105 -27.66 1.67 -9.27
N ALA A 106 -26.85 2.38 -8.48
CA ALA A 106 -27.20 3.69 -7.94
C ALA A 106 -27.39 4.72 -9.06
N LEU A 107 -26.46 4.77 -10.02
CA LEU A 107 -26.54 5.66 -11.18
C LEU A 107 -27.72 5.35 -12.11
N ALA A 108 -28.15 4.09 -12.21
CA ALA A 108 -29.33 3.70 -12.98
C ALA A 108 -30.66 4.15 -12.32
N CYS A 109 -30.68 4.28 -11.00
CA CYS A 109 -31.83 4.83 -10.25
C CYS A 109 -31.87 6.36 -10.25
N LEU A 110 -30.73 7.01 -10.45
CA LEU A 110 -30.64 8.46 -10.55
C LEU A 110 -31.07 8.92 -11.95
N SER A 111 -31.76 10.06 -12.02
CA SER A 111 -32.00 10.71 -13.30
C SER A 111 -30.66 11.01 -13.96
N LEU A 112 -30.56 10.77 -15.28
CA LEU A 112 -29.40 11.15 -16.09
C LEU A 112 -28.95 12.54 -15.63
N PRO A 113 -27.66 12.72 -15.27
CA PRO A 113 -27.16 14.04 -14.99
C PRO A 113 -27.54 14.88 -16.20
N ARG A 114 -28.31 15.96 -15.98
CA ARG A 114 -28.55 16.94 -17.03
C ARG A 114 -27.17 17.29 -17.51
N HIS A 115 -26.88 16.96 -18.77
CA HIS A 115 -25.69 17.44 -19.42
C HIS A 115 -25.85 18.96 -19.46
N SER A 116 -25.47 19.60 -18.35
CA SER A 116 -25.08 20.97 -18.41
C SER A 116 -23.94 20.90 -19.41
N GLN A 117 -24.13 21.55 -20.54
CA GLN A 117 -23.02 22.04 -21.33
C GLN A 117 -22.23 23.06 -20.49
N THR A 118 -21.77 22.67 -19.29
CA THR A 118 -20.37 22.88 -18.98
C THR A 118 -19.66 22.15 -20.12
N THR A 119 -19.53 22.75 -21.32
CA THR A 119 -18.38 23.64 -21.55
C THR A 119 -17.35 23.20 -20.54
N THR A 120 -16.55 22.20 -20.94
CA THR A 120 -15.12 22.22 -20.65
C THR A 120 -14.82 23.66 -20.37
N LYS A 121 -14.75 24.05 -19.09
CA LYS A 121 -14.44 25.45 -18.79
C LYS A 121 -13.16 25.61 -19.59
N GLU A 122 -13.16 26.52 -20.55
CA GLU A 122 -11.95 26.98 -21.25
C GLU A 122 -11.04 27.72 -20.25
N GLY A 123 -11.08 27.28 -18.99
CA GLY A 123 -10.31 27.69 -17.86
C GLY A 123 -8.90 27.14 -18.02
N TRP A 124 -8.03 27.89 -17.37
CA TRP A 124 -6.60 27.69 -17.26
C TRP A 124 -6.19 26.21 -17.08
N LEU A 125 -7.00 25.38 -16.42
CA LEU A 125 -6.70 23.97 -16.16
C LEU A 125 -6.59 23.14 -17.45
N ASN A 126 -7.51 23.31 -18.41
CA ASN A 126 -7.46 22.56 -19.67
C ASN A 126 -6.29 23.03 -20.55
N ARG A 127 -5.99 24.34 -20.52
CA ARG A 127 -4.79 24.91 -21.15
C ARG A 127 -3.50 24.41 -20.49
N LEU A 128 -3.49 24.26 -19.18
CA LEU A 128 -2.37 23.72 -18.43
C LEU A 128 -2.17 22.23 -18.76
N LEU A 129 -3.24 21.43 -18.76
CA LEU A 129 -3.19 20.03 -19.16
C LEU A 129 -2.71 19.87 -20.61
N ALA A 130 -3.19 20.70 -21.54
CA ALA A 130 -2.73 20.69 -22.92
C ALA A 130 -1.25 21.10 -23.04
N ARG A 131 -0.78 22.09 -22.27
CA ARG A 131 0.64 22.48 -22.22
C ARG A 131 1.50 21.36 -21.64
N ILE A 132 1.06 20.70 -20.58
CA ILE A 132 1.77 19.56 -19.98
C ILE A 132 1.84 18.42 -20.99
N ALA A 133 0.73 18.12 -21.68
CA ALA A 133 0.68 17.07 -22.70
C ALA A 133 1.54 17.39 -23.93
N GLN A 134 1.65 18.66 -24.34
CA GLN A 134 2.56 19.10 -25.40
C GLN A 134 4.02 19.00 -24.93
N PHE A 135 4.31 19.47 -23.72
CA PHE A 135 5.64 19.37 -23.11
C PHE A 135 6.10 17.91 -22.99
N ASP A 136 5.24 17.01 -22.52
CA ASP A 136 5.51 15.57 -22.43
C ASP A 136 5.86 14.98 -23.81
N ARG A 137 5.12 15.38 -24.84
CA ARG A 137 5.30 14.89 -26.22
C ARG A 137 6.57 15.45 -26.87
N ASP A 138 6.84 16.74 -26.69
CA ASP A 138 7.99 17.44 -27.28
C ASP A 138 9.30 17.03 -26.59
N TYR A 139 9.26 16.75 -25.28
CA TYR A 139 10.42 16.40 -24.45
C TYR A 139 10.46 14.92 -24.04
N GLN A 140 9.75 14.02 -24.71
CA GLN A 140 9.69 12.59 -24.36
C GLN A 140 11.08 11.94 -24.19
N LYS A 141 12.02 12.21 -25.10
CA LYS A 141 13.38 11.63 -25.06
C LYS A 141 14.20 12.15 -23.87
N PRO A 142 14.34 13.47 -23.66
CA PRO A 142 15.07 13.98 -22.50
C PRO A 142 14.37 13.61 -21.17
N ILE A 143 13.04 13.52 -21.11
CA ILE A 143 12.31 13.05 -19.93
C ILE A 143 12.68 11.58 -19.62
N MET A 144 12.68 10.70 -20.62
CA MET A 144 13.09 9.30 -20.43
C MET A 144 14.56 9.18 -19.99
N VAL A 145 15.47 9.98 -20.58
CA VAL A 145 16.87 10.00 -20.18
C VAL A 145 17.02 10.52 -18.75
N ALA A 146 16.34 11.61 -18.39
CA ALA A 146 16.35 12.15 -17.03
C ALA A 146 15.81 11.14 -16.01
N ALA A 147 14.71 10.46 -16.33
CA ALA A 147 14.14 9.40 -15.51
C ALA A 147 15.13 8.23 -15.33
N ALA A 148 15.79 7.79 -16.40
CA ALA A 148 16.81 6.75 -16.33
C ALA A 148 18.01 7.18 -15.46
N VAL A 149 18.51 8.40 -15.66
CA VAL A 149 19.63 8.97 -14.87
C VAL A 149 19.24 9.13 -13.40
N LEU A 150 18.01 9.54 -13.08
CA LEU A 150 17.51 9.61 -11.70
C LEU A 150 17.29 8.24 -11.06
N THR A 151 16.99 7.21 -11.85
CA THR A 151 16.77 5.86 -11.34
C THR A 151 18.08 5.21 -10.88
N LEU A 152 19.20 5.48 -11.56
CA LEU A 152 20.52 4.93 -11.22
C LEU A 152 20.97 5.22 -9.76
N PRO A 153 20.97 6.47 -9.26
CA PRO A 153 21.34 6.76 -7.88
C PRO A 153 20.31 6.20 -6.89
N CYS A 154 19.04 6.08 -7.25
CA CYS A 154 18.03 5.41 -6.41
C CYS A 154 18.36 3.91 -6.23
N ILE A 155 18.74 3.22 -7.31
CA ILE A 155 19.19 1.81 -7.24
C ILE A 155 20.42 1.68 -6.34
N TRP A 156 21.39 2.59 -6.49
CA TRP A 156 22.56 2.61 -5.61
C TRP A 156 22.17 2.87 -4.14
N GLY A 157 21.27 3.82 -3.89
CA GLY A 157 20.76 4.14 -2.56
C GLY A 157 20.06 2.96 -1.88
N ILE A 158 19.37 2.10 -2.62
CA ILE A 158 18.73 0.88 -2.08
C ILE A 158 19.78 -0.04 -1.43
N THR A 159 20.98 -0.15 -2.01
CA THR A 159 22.04 -1.00 -1.44
C THR A 159 22.60 -0.47 -0.11
N GLN A 160 22.37 0.81 0.21
CA GLN A 160 22.82 1.43 1.46
C GLN A 160 21.76 1.41 2.56
N ILE A 161 20.56 0.89 2.29
CA ILE A 161 19.48 0.83 3.29
C ILE A 161 19.88 -0.16 4.39
N ARG A 162 20.19 0.38 5.56
CA ARG A 162 20.32 -0.42 6.79
C ARG A 162 18.94 -0.74 7.32
N VAL A 163 18.60 -2.02 7.35
CA VAL A 163 17.36 -2.50 7.96
C VAL A 163 17.55 -2.53 9.47
N ASP A 164 17.06 -1.50 10.16
CA ASP A 164 17.04 -1.43 11.62
C ASP A 164 15.59 -1.39 12.12
N SER A 165 15.22 -2.34 12.97
CA SER A 165 13.88 -2.42 13.59
C SER A 165 13.88 -1.72 14.94
N ASN A 166 14.38 -0.48 14.99
CA ASN A 166 14.52 0.25 16.23
C ASN A 166 13.26 1.04 16.59
N PHE A 167 12.41 0.43 17.42
CA PHE A 167 11.16 1.04 17.88
C PHE A 167 11.36 2.35 18.67
N LEU A 168 12.57 2.65 19.19
CA LEU A 168 12.86 3.93 19.84
C LEU A 168 12.82 5.12 18.88
N GLN A 169 13.02 4.88 17.58
CA GLN A 169 12.97 5.94 16.57
C GLN A 169 11.53 6.42 16.29
N PHE A 170 10.52 5.62 16.63
CA PHE A 170 9.11 6.07 16.57
C PHE A 170 8.78 7.15 17.60
N PHE A 171 9.61 7.32 18.64
CA PHE A 171 9.47 8.39 19.62
C PHE A 171 10.21 9.64 19.18
N LYS A 172 9.56 10.82 19.34
CA LYS A 172 10.19 12.13 19.11
C LYS A 172 11.53 12.22 19.84
N ALA A 173 12.51 12.86 19.22
CA ALA A 173 13.88 12.98 19.76
C ALA A 173 13.93 13.50 21.21
N ASN A 174 12.97 14.36 21.60
CA ASN A 174 12.87 14.93 22.95
C ASN A 174 12.02 14.13 23.94
N SER A 175 11.61 12.89 23.63
CA SER A 175 10.78 12.12 24.55
C SER A 175 11.57 11.70 25.81
N PRO A 176 10.93 11.67 26.99
CA PRO A 176 11.57 11.20 28.23
C PRO A 176 12.12 9.77 28.10
N VAL A 177 11.41 8.93 27.33
CA VAL A 177 11.76 7.52 27.09
C VAL A 177 13.06 7.41 26.29
N ARG A 178 13.25 8.25 25.27
CA ARG A 178 14.46 8.21 24.45
C ARG A 178 15.69 8.74 25.19
N ARG A 179 15.54 9.84 25.95
CA ARG A 179 16.61 10.36 26.81
C ARG A 179 17.00 9.38 27.92
N ALA A 180 16.02 8.77 28.58
CA ALA A 180 16.31 7.77 29.61
C ALA A 180 17.10 6.59 29.03
N ASN A 181 16.75 6.13 27.82
CA ASN A 181 17.47 5.05 27.16
C ASN A 181 18.88 5.45 26.69
N GLU A 182 19.06 6.67 26.18
CA GLU A 182 20.39 7.22 25.83
C GLU A 182 21.30 7.30 27.06
N ILE A 183 20.79 7.82 28.20
CA ILE A 183 21.53 7.90 29.46
C ILE A 183 21.95 6.51 29.97
N ILE A 184 21.06 5.51 29.87
CA ILE A 184 21.37 4.13 30.27
C ILE A 184 22.40 3.52 29.32
N SER A 185 22.27 3.73 28.02
CA SER A 185 23.19 3.21 27.01
C SER A 185 24.62 3.78 27.17
N GLU A 186 24.73 5.08 27.47
CA GLU A 186 26.02 5.76 27.65
C GLU A 186 26.71 5.36 28.97
N LYS A 187 25.93 5.19 30.06
CA LYS A 187 26.51 4.86 31.37
C LYS A 187 26.75 3.37 31.61
N ILE A 188 26.04 2.48 30.93
CA ILE A 188 26.09 1.03 31.19
C ILE A 188 26.78 0.26 30.04
N GLY A 189 27.19 0.95 28.96
CA GLY A 189 27.91 0.31 27.84
C GLY A 189 27.03 -0.51 26.91
N GLY A 190 25.70 -0.37 27.02
CA GLY A 190 24.72 -1.04 26.18
C GLY A 190 23.44 -1.39 26.95
N THR A 191 22.30 -1.42 26.25
CA THR A 191 20.98 -1.77 26.81
C THR A 191 20.49 -3.16 26.39
N GLN A 192 21.17 -3.79 25.43
CA GLN A 192 20.82 -5.12 24.94
C GLN A 192 21.67 -6.18 25.63
N MET A 193 21.03 -6.99 26.46
CA MET A 193 21.65 -8.18 27.05
C MET A 193 21.67 -9.30 26.02
N PHE A 194 22.82 -9.97 25.85
CA PHE A 194 22.91 -11.21 25.08
C PHE A 194 22.94 -12.39 26.05
N TYR A 195 22.05 -13.35 25.85
CA TYR A 195 21.99 -14.58 26.63
C TYR A 195 22.63 -15.70 25.82
N VAL A 196 23.60 -16.40 26.42
CA VAL A 196 24.13 -17.66 25.88
C VAL A 196 23.39 -18.79 26.55
N VAL A 197 22.60 -19.53 25.79
CA VAL A 197 21.86 -20.71 26.27
C VAL A 197 22.59 -21.95 25.78
N VAL A 198 23.10 -22.75 26.71
CA VAL A 198 23.77 -24.02 26.42
C VAL A 198 22.80 -25.16 26.70
N GLU A 199 22.41 -25.88 25.66
CA GLU A 199 21.52 -27.03 25.75
C GLU A 199 22.36 -28.31 25.62
N SER A 200 22.47 -29.08 26.72
CA SER A 200 23.34 -30.26 26.78
C SER A 200 22.65 -31.58 26.43
N GLY A 201 21.34 -31.56 26.13
CA GLY A 201 20.55 -32.77 25.78
C GLY A 201 20.39 -33.81 26.90
N ILE A 202 21.10 -33.65 28.03
CA ILE A 202 21.11 -34.55 29.19
C ILE A 202 20.67 -33.74 30.41
N ARG A 203 19.82 -34.34 31.27
CA ARG A 203 19.44 -33.71 32.54
C ARG A 203 20.71 -33.47 33.38
N ASP A 204 20.92 -32.23 33.81
CA ASP A 204 22.13 -31.76 34.50
C ASP A 204 23.46 -31.79 33.70
N GLY A 205 23.43 -31.88 32.36
CA GLY A 205 24.66 -31.88 31.54
C GLY A 205 25.49 -30.58 31.62
N ALA A 206 24.95 -29.50 32.16
CA ALA A 206 25.72 -28.30 32.49
C ALA A 206 26.60 -28.44 33.77
N LYS A 207 26.40 -29.51 34.55
CA LYS A 207 27.17 -29.82 35.77
C LYS A 207 28.15 -30.99 35.57
N SER A 208 28.10 -31.70 34.45
CA SER A 208 29.07 -32.74 34.12
C SER A 208 30.38 -32.10 33.67
N TRP A 209 31.47 -32.45 34.35
CA TRP A 209 32.82 -31.94 34.08
C TRP A 209 33.27 -32.16 32.62
N ASP A 210 32.79 -33.23 31.97
CA ASP A 210 33.13 -33.57 30.57
C ASP A 210 32.64 -32.52 29.54
N VAL A 211 31.69 -31.65 29.89
CA VAL A 211 31.10 -30.65 28.98
C VAL A 211 31.78 -29.27 29.12
N LEU A 212 32.58 -29.08 30.18
CA LEU A 212 33.31 -27.84 30.47
C LEU A 212 34.77 -27.86 29.99
N ASP A 213 35.27 -29.00 29.55
CA ASP A 213 36.64 -29.17 29.06
C ASP A 213 36.73 -28.79 27.57
N LEU A 214 36.54 -27.49 27.27
CA LEU A 214 36.72 -26.92 25.93
C LEU A 214 38.16 -26.43 25.67
N GLU A 215 39.14 -26.89 26.44
CA GLU A 215 40.57 -26.68 26.19
C GLU A 215 41.35 -27.98 26.44
N GLY A 216 41.27 -28.93 25.51
CA GLY A 216 41.98 -30.20 25.65
C GLY A 216 41.97 -31.09 24.40
N GLY A 217 42.34 -30.56 23.23
CA GLY A 217 42.55 -31.35 22.01
C GLY A 217 42.66 -30.52 20.74
#